data_AF-A0A976B308-F1
#
_entry.id   AF-A0A976B308-F1
#
_cell.length_a   1.000
_cell.length_b   1.000
_cell.length_c   1.000
_cell.angle_alpha   90.00
_cell.angle_beta   90.00
_cell.angle_gamma   90.00
#
_symmetry.space_group_name_H-M   'P 1'
#
loop_
_entity.id
_entity.type
_entity.pdbx_description
1 polymer ?
#
loop_
_entity_poly.entity_id
_entity_poly.type
_entity_poly.pdbx_seq_one_letter_code
_entity_poly.pdbx_strand_id
1 'polypeptide(L)' 'MQTPGCHKAVKAPTLRLDLDERRAAALSRLLHNVTWPDLIAYAGDVEEALLMRDALDTIGRALVLGEAGRIGRRGSSRRR' A
#
# COMPACT_ATOMS: atom_id res chain seq x y z
N MET A 1 23.71 27.88 23.42
CA MET A 1 23.48 26.46 23.78
C MET A 1 22.18 26.04 23.11
N GLN A 2 22.24 25.20 22.07
CA GLN A 2 21.04 24.70 21.35
C GLN A 2 20.41 23.57 22.15
N THR A 3 19.14 23.71 22.51
CA THR A 3 18.32 22.62 23.06
C THR A 3 17.86 21.71 21.91
N PRO A 4 18.07 20.39 21.98
CA PRO A 4 17.58 19.48 20.94
C PRO A 4 16.05 19.41 21.03
N GLY A 5 15.38 19.83 19.96
CA GLY A 5 13.93 19.70 19.85
C GLY A 5 13.53 18.24 19.91
N CYS A 6 12.64 17.89 20.85
CA CYS A 6 11.91 16.63 20.81
C CYS A 6 11.08 16.59 19.53
N HIS A 7 11.60 15.95 18.49
CA HIS A 7 10.80 15.52 17.35
C HIS A 7 9.82 14.46 17.86
N LYS A 8 8.60 14.88 18.23
CA LYS A 8 7.50 13.94 18.45
C LYS A 8 7.30 13.19 17.13
N ALA A 9 7.61 11.90 17.12
CA ALA A 9 7.29 11.04 16.00
C ALA A 9 5.77 11.12 15.77
N VAL A 10 5.36 11.82 14.70
CA VAL A 10 3.96 11.85 14.29
C VAL A 10 3.62 10.42 13.92
N LYS A 11 2.83 9.76 14.76
CA LYS A 11 2.44 8.36 14.55
C LYS A 11 1.57 8.34 13.30
N ALA A 12 2.13 7.82 12.20
CA ALA A 12 1.41 7.73 10.94
C ALA A 12 0.11 6.94 11.16
N PRO A 13 -1.05 7.45 10.72
CA PRO A 13 -2.30 6.69 10.80
C PRO A 13 -2.12 5.39 10.02
N THR A 14 -2.30 4.26 10.70
CA THR A 14 -2.14 2.93 10.10
C THR A 14 -3.49 2.42 9.64
N LEU A 15 -3.60 2.03 8.38
CA LEU A 15 -4.82 1.46 7.80
C LEU A 15 -4.62 -0.03 7.55
N ARG A 16 -5.56 -0.87 8.02
CA ARG A 16 -5.56 -2.32 7.81
C ARG A 16 -6.68 -2.71 6.85
N LEU A 17 -6.34 -3.37 5.75
CA LEU A 17 -7.28 -3.88 4.75
C LEU A 17 -7.29 -5.41 4.78
N ASP A 18 -8.40 -6.00 5.21
CA ASP A 18 -8.62 -7.43 5.11
C ASP A 18 -9.39 -7.75 3.80
N LEU A 19 -8.65 -8.23 2.79
CA LEU A 19 -9.18 -8.55 1.45
C LEU A 19 -9.12 -10.05 1.19
N ASP A 20 -10.20 -10.60 0.64
CA ASP A 20 -10.14 -11.95 0.04
C ASP A 20 -9.33 -11.94 -1.26
N GLU A 21 -9.04 -13.14 -1.78
CA GLU A 21 -8.20 -13.33 -2.97
C GLU A 21 -8.76 -12.62 -4.22
N ARG A 22 -10.09 -12.63 -4.40
CA ARG A 22 -10.73 -11.98 -5.56
C ARG A 22 -10.60 -10.45 -5.48
N ARG A 23 -10.83 -9.89 -4.29
CA ARG A 23 -10.70 -8.45 -4.03
C ARG A 23 -9.24 -7.99 -4.13
N ALA A 24 -8.31 -8.78 -3.59
CA ALA A 24 -6.88 -8.49 -3.69
C ALA A 24 -6.40 -8.48 -5.16
N ALA A 25 -6.81 -9.48 -5.96
CA ALA A 25 -6.47 -9.53 -7.38
C ALA A 25 -7.08 -8.38 -8.18
N ALA A 26 -8.34 -8.01 -7.90
CA ALA A 26 -8.97 -6.85 -8.53
C ALA A 26 -8.25 -5.54 -8.18
N LEU A 27 -7.90 -5.34 -6.92
CA LEU A 27 -7.16 -4.18 -6.46
C LEU A 27 -5.76 -4.11 -7.08
N SER A 28 -5.03 -5.23 -7.15
CA SER A 28 -3.73 -5.27 -7.82
C SER A 28 -3.81 -4.86 -9.29
N ARG A 29 -4.83 -5.33 -10.03
CA ARG A 29 -5.06 -4.89 -11.41
C ARG A 29 -5.38 -3.41 -11.51
N LEU A 30 -6.18 -2.88 -10.59
CA LEU A 30 -6.48 -1.44 -10.56
C LEU A 30 -5.19 -0.65 -10.38
N LEU A 31 -4.40 -0.97 -9.35
CA LEU A 31 -3.16 -0.26 -9.04
C LEU A 31 -2.15 -0.28 -10.19
N HIS A 32 -2.10 -1.36 -10.96
CA HIS A 32 -1.23 -1.45 -12.14
C HIS A 32 -1.71 -0.60 -13.32
N ASN A 33 -3.02 -0.32 -13.42
CA ASN A 33 -3.61 0.37 -14.57
C ASN A 33 -3.97 1.84 -14.31
N VAL A 34 -3.94 2.30 -13.05
CA VAL A 34 -4.14 3.73 -12.74
C VAL A 34 -3.06 4.56 -13.42
N THR A 35 -3.48 5.54 -14.21
CA THR A 35 -2.58 6.43 -14.93
C THR A 35 -2.45 7.79 -14.27
N TRP A 36 -1.44 8.56 -14.66
CA TRP A 36 -1.25 9.92 -14.17
C TRP A 36 -2.44 10.86 -14.50
N PRO A 37 -3.01 10.84 -15.72
CA PRO A 37 -4.25 11.57 -16.00
C PRO A 37 -5.41 11.21 -15.08
N ASP A 38 -5.56 9.93 -14.71
CA ASP A 38 -6.61 9.52 -13.77
C ASP A 38 -6.41 10.18 -12.41
N LEU A 39 -5.17 10.21 -11.91
CA LEU A 39 -4.85 10.85 -10.62
C LEU A 39 -5.12 12.36 -10.65
N ILE A 40 -4.69 13.03 -11.71
CA ILE A 40 -4.91 14.47 -11.89
C ILE A 40 -6.41 14.81 -12.02
N ALA A 41 -7.23 13.90 -12.56
CA ALA A 41 -8.67 14.13 -12.64
C ALA A 41 -9.38 14.12 -11.28
N TYR A 42 -8.80 13.46 -10.27
CA TYR A 42 -9.36 13.40 -8.92
C TYR A 42 -8.68 14.33 -7.91
N ALA A 43 -7.42 14.69 -8.15
CA ALA A 43 -6.69 15.62 -7.29
C ALA A 43 -7.07 17.08 -7.55
N GLY A 44 -7.12 17.88 -6.50
CA GLY A 44 -7.27 19.33 -6.59
C GLY A 44 -6.03 20.04 -7.13
N ASP A 45 -4.86 19.45 -6.92
CA ASP A 45 -3.58 19.95 -7.41
C ASP A 45 -2.55 18.82 -7.68
N VAL A 46 -1.37 19.21 -8.17
CA VAL A 46 -0.29 18.27 -8.53
C VAL A 46 0.33 17.62 -7.29
N GLU A 47 0.42 18.32 -6.15
CA GLU A 47 0.99 17.76 -4.93
C GLU A 47 0.08 16.67 -4.38
N GLU A 48 -1.23 16.89 -4.37
CA GLU A 48 -2.21 15.88 -4.00
C GLU A 48 -2.14 14.66 -4.92
N ALA A 49 -2.00 14.86 -6.24
CA ALA A 49 -1.83 13.74 -7.18
C ALA A 49 -0.56 12.92 -6.90
N LEU A 50 0.54 13.56 -6.49
CA LEU A 50 1.77 12.87 -6.08
C LEU A 50 1.57 12.07 -4.79
N LEU A 51 0.88 12.65 -3.80
CA LEU A 51 0.55 11.96 -2.55
C LEU A 51 -0.35 10.74 -2.80
N MET A 52 -1.35 10.87 -3.68
CA MET A 52 -2.20 9.76 -4.09
C MET A 52 -1.38 8.65 -4.76
N ARG A 53 -0.45 9.00 -5.65
CA ARG A 53 0.44 8.03 -6.30
C ARG A 53 1.28 7.25 -5.28
N ASP A 54 1.91 7.95 -4.35
CA ASP A 54 2.74 7.33 -3.31
C ASP A 54 1.92 6.41 -2.39
N ALA A 55 0.69 6.81 -2.06
CA ALA A 55 -0.23 5.97 -1.29
C ALA A 55 -0.63 4.70 -2.07
N LEU A 56 -0.93 4.80 -3.36
CA LEU A 56 -1.25 3.64 -4.21
C LEU A 56 -0.04 2.71 -4.36
N ASP A 57 1.17 3.25 -4.54
CA ASP A 57 2.40 2.48 -4.60
C ASP A 57 2.67 1.73 -3.28
N THR A 58 2.42 2.38 -2.14
CA THR A 58 2.52 1.77 -0.81
C THR A 58 1.54 0.61 -0.65
N ILE A 59 0.28 0.78 -1.09
CA ILE A 59 -0.73 -0.29 -1.07
C ILE A 59 -0.30 -1.45 -1.99
N GLY A 60 0.18 -1.14 -3.20
CA GLY A 60 0.65 -2.15 -4.16
C GLY A 60 1.78 -3.01 -3.60
N ARG A 61 2.77 -2.39 -2.94
CA ARG A 61 3.86 -3.11 -2.26
C ARG A 61 3.36 -3.98 -1.12
N ALA A 62 2.43 -3.47 -0.31
CA ALA A 62 1.85 -4.23 0.80
C ALA A 62 1.07 -5.47 0.31
N LEU A 63 0.37 -5.37 -0.82
CA LEU A 63 -0.33 -6.50 -1.43
C LEU A 63 0.65 -7.59 -1.90
N VAL A 64 1.72 -7.22 -2.62
CA VAL A 64 2.74 -8.18 -3.11
C VAL A 64 3.45 -8.88 -1.95
N LEU A 65 3.80 -8.14 -0.89
CA LEU A 65 4.44 -8.73 0.31
C LEU A 65 3.47 -9.64 1.09
N GLY A 66 2.20 -9.25 1.19
CA GLY A 66 1.14 -10.09 1.79
C GLY A 66 0.82 -11.34 0.97
N GLU A 67 1.03 -11.31 -0.34
CA GLU A 67 0.89 -12.46 -1.25
C GLU A 67 2.10 -13.41 -1.14
N ALA A 68 3.33 -12.88 -1.10
CA ALA A 68 4.54 -13.66 -0.85
C ALA A 68 4.51 -14.43 0.48
N GLY A 69 3.93 -13.83 1.54
CA GLY A 69 3.72 -14.49 2.83
C GLY A 69 2.65 -15.60 2.82
N ARG A 70 1.71 -15.56 1.88
CA ARG A 70 0.67 -16.60 1.72
C ARG A 70 1.16 -17.78 0.88
N ILE A 71 1.97 -17.54 -0.15
CA ILE A 71 2.56 -18.60 -0.99
C ILE A 71 3.51 -19.50 -0.17
N GLY A 72 4.23 -18.93 0.81
CA GLY A 72 5.11 -19.70 1.72
C GLY A 72 4.41 -20.65 2.69
N ARG A 73 3.10 -20.51 2.96
CA ARG A 73 2.34 -21.41 3.86
C ARG A 73 1.75 -22.64 3.16
N ARG A 74 1.83 -22.73 1.83
CA ARG A 74 1.25 -23.83 1.04
C ARG A 74 2.24 -24.97 0.77
N GLY A 75 3.17 -25.23 1.70
CA GLY A 75 4.29 -26.16 1.48
C GLY A 75 4.70 -27.04 2.66
N SER A 76 3.91 -27.18 3.71
CA SER A 76 4.23 -28.09 4.83
C SER A 76 2.99 -28.78 5.38
N SER A 77 2.39 -29.63 4.56
CA SER A 77 1.55 -30.72 5.05
C SER A 77 2.00 -32.01 4.34
N ARG A 78 3.21 -32.45 4.68
CA ARG A 78 3.66 -33.80 4.37
C ARG A 78 3.24 -34.64 5.57
N ARG A 79 2.10 -35.33 5.42
CA ARG A 79 1.56 -36.29 6.39
C ARG A 79 2.67 -37.26 6.81
N ARG A 80 2.81 -37.43 8.13
CA ARG A 80 3.51 -38.54 8.75
C ARG A 80 2.50 -39.64 9.05
#